data_AF-A0A6B2UBI7-F1
#
_entry.id   AF-A0A6B2UBI7-F1
#
_cell.length_a   1.000
_cell.length_b   1.000
_cell.length_c   1.000
_cell.angle_alpha   90.00
_cell.angle_beta   90.00
_cell.angle_gamma   90.00
#
_symmetry.space_group_name_H-M   'P 1'
#
loop_
_entity.id
_entity.type
_entity.pdbx_description
1 polymer ?
#
loop_
_entity_poly.entity_id
_entity_poly.type
_entity_poly.pdbx_seq_one_letter_code
_entity_poly.pdbx_strand_id
1 'polypeptide(L)' 'VEDEDLIVEPSGRLPAGVPLRITVRHTSDPRGERNNGGWVPTADGLAMANQADAGHRVFPSNDHPSDKAYFTFRITAPD' A
#
# COMPACT_ATOMS: atom_id res chain seq x y z
N VAL A 1 -14.91 9.02 6.44
CA VAL A 1 -13.90 7.94 6.43
C VAL A 1 -14.51 6.81 5.62
N GLU A 2 -14.60 7.02 4.32
CA GLU A 2 -15.03 6.02 3.32
C GLU A 2 -14.21 6.16 2.00
N ASP A 3 -13.16 7.00 1.98
CA ASP A 3 -12.53 7.43 0.71
C ASP A 3 -11.12 6.84 0.44
N GLU A 4 -10.60 5.97 1.31
CA GLU A 4 -9.24 5.38 1.15
C GLU A 4 -9.23 3.85 1.02
N ASP A 5 -10.39 3.20 1.09
CA ASP A 5 -10.51 1.74 1.04
C ASP A 5 -10.78 1.20 -0.37
N LEU A 6 -10.21 0.02 -0.66
CA LEU A 6 -10.62 -0.81 -1.79
C LEU A 6 -11.53 -1.95 -1.28
N ILE A 7 -12.81 -1.87 -1.61
CA ILE A 7 -13.76 -2.94 -1.31
C ILE A 7 -13.84 -3.90 -2.50
N VAL A 8 -13.56 -5.18 -2.24
CA VAL A 8 -13.68 -6.26 -3.23
C VAL A 8 -14.82 -7.18 -2.81
N GLU A 9 -15.89 -7.21 -3.60
CA GLU A 9 -17.03 -8.12 -3.37
C GLU A 9 -16.81 -9.45 -4.12
N PRO A 10 -16.54 -10.56 -3.40
CA PRO A 10 -16.42 -11.87 -4.04
C PRO A 10 -17.81 -12.39 -4.44
N SER A 11 -17.87 -13.23 -5.47
CA SER A 11 -19.13 -13.86 -5.93
C SER A 11 -19.71 -14.89 -4.94
N GLY A 12 -19.06 -15.12 -3.79
CA GLY A 12 -19.45 -16.09 -2.79
C GLY A 12 -18.57 -16.03 -1.54
N ARG A 13 -18.86 -16.91 -0.57
CA ARG A 13 -18.12 -16.98 0.69
C ARG A 13 -16.66 -17.38 0.45
N LEU A 14 -15.73 -16.64 1.08
CA LEU A 14 -14.32 -17.02 1.17
C LEU A 14 -14.11 -18.05 2.29
N PRO A 15 -13.57 -19.25 2.01
CA PRO A 15 -13.25 -20.23 3.04
C PRO A 15 -12.09 -19.76 3.93
N ALA A 16 -12.16 -20.03 5.23
CA ALA A 16 -11.08 -19.70 6.16
C ALA A 16 -9.81 -20.52 5.87
N GLY A 17 -8.65 -19.87 5.97
CA GLY A 17 -7.33 -20.51 5.80
C GLY A 17 -6.94 -20.84 4.35
N VAL A 18 -7.81 -20.56 3.36
CA VAL A 18 -7.51 -20.76 1.94
C VAL A 18 -6.92 -19.48 1.35
N PRO A 19 -5.75 -19.52 0.69
CA PRO A 19 -5.17 -18.34 0.07
C PRO A 19 -6.05 -17.74 -1.02
N LEU A 20 -6.25 -16.43 -0.97
CA LEU A 20 -6.87 -15.64 -2.03
C LEU A 20 -5.78 -14.83 -2.74
N ARG A 21 -5.89 -14.69 -4.06
CA ARG A 21 -5.00 -13.81 -4.84
C ARG A 21 -5.77 -12.60 -5.34
N ILE A 22 -5.33 -11.42 -4.89
CA ILE A 22 -5.83 -10.13 -5.35
C ILE A 22 -4.68 -9.45 -6.08
N THR A 23 -4.94 -8.92 -7.26
CA THR A 23 -3.94 -8.15 -8.03
C THR A 23 -4.51 -6.76 -8.25
N VAL A 24 -3.85 -5.76 -7.68
CA VAL A 24 -4.25 -4.37 -7.79
C VAL A 24 -3.21 -3.64 -8.63
N ARG A 25 -3.67 -2.94 -9.67
CA ARG A 25 -2.86 -1.95 -10.38
C ARG A 25 -3.24 -0.59 -9.82
N HIS A 26 -2.29 0.10 -9.20
CA HIS A 26 -2.50 1.43 -8.62
C HIS A 26 -1.49 2.45 -9.13
N THR A 27 -1.75 3.71 -8.80
CA THR A 27 -0.80 4.81 -8.91
C THR A 27 -1.00 5.66 -7.69
N SER A 28 0.08 6.05 -7.01
CA SER A 28 0.06 6.96 -5.87
C SER A 28 0.92 8.18 -6.21
N ASP A 29 0.49 9.37 -5.78
CA ASP A 29 1.26 10.60 -6.00
C ASP A 29 2.35 10.73 -4.91
N PRO A 30 3.65 10.66 -5.26
CA PRO A 30 4.72 10.78 -4.28
C PRO A 30 4.90 12.19 -3.74
N ARG A 31 4.21 13.20 -4.30
CA ARG A 31 4.34 14.63 -3.92
C ARG A 31 3.34 15.06 -2.83
N GLY A 32 2.64 14.12 -2.21
CA GLY A 32 1.64 14.37 -1.18
C GLY A 32 2.14 15.18 0.03
N GLU A 33 1.25 15.41 0.99
CA GLU A 33 1.50 16.29 2.14
C GLU A 33 2.79 15.95 2.89
N ARG A 34 3.70 16.93 2.96
CA ARG A 34 4.90 16.83 3.79
C ARG A 34 4.44 16.75 5.25
N ASN A 35 4.91 15.72 5.96
CA ASN A 35 4.67 15.41 7.39
C ASN A 35 3.50 14.47 7.73
N ASN A 36 2.82 13.85 6.75
CA ASN A 36 1.79 12.86 7.05
C ASN A 36 2.30 11.40 6.99
N GLY A 37 3.56 11.17 6.58
CA GLY A 37 4.12 9.83 6.34
C GLY A 37 3.76 9.29 4.96
N GLY A 38 4.22 8.07 4.65
CA GLY A 38 4.10 7.46 3.32
C GLY A 38 5.27 7.87 2.43
N TRP A 39 5.00 8.55 1.31
CA TRP A 39 6.04 9.04 0.42
C TRP A 39 6.77 10.26 0.99
N VAL A 40 8.11 10.22 0.95
CA VAL A 40 8.98 11.33 1.37
C VAL A 40 9.89 11.70 0.20
N PRO A 41 9.59 12.79 -0.55
CA PRO A 41 10.48 13.31 -1.59
C PRO A 41 11.81 13.78 -1.01
N THR A 42 12.92 13.32 -1.58
CA THR A 42 14.28 13.81 -1.30
C THR A 42 14.74 14.74 -2.41
N ALA A 43 15.95 15.31 -2.29
CA ALA A 43 16.50 16.19 -3.31
C ALA A 43 16.74 15.47 -4.66
N ASP A 44 16.95 14.15 -4.60
CA ASP A 44 17.42 13.29 -5.68
C ASP A 44 16.55 12.04 -5.89
N GLY A 45 15.43 11.92 -5.17
CA GLY A 45 14.62 10.70 -5.21
C GLY A 45 13.47 10.72 -4.20
N LEU A 46 13.21 9.55 -3.61
CA LEU A 46 12.12 9.34 -2.68
C LEU A 46 12.43 8.23 -1.67
N ALA A 47 11.86 8.36 -0.47
CA ALA A 47 11.85 7.33 0.55
C ALA A 47 10.41 6.96 0.95
N MET A 48 10.23 5.79 1.54
CA MET A 48 8.97 5.34 2.16
C MET A 48 9.11 5.39 3.68
N ALA A 49 8.24 6.15 4.35
CA ALA A 49 8.19 6.31 5.80
C ALA A 49 6.75 6.10 6.28
N ASN A 50 6.31 4.84 6.33
CA ASN A 50 4.90 4.46 6.35
C ASN A 50 4.26 4.36 7.74
N GLN A 51 5.02 4.52 8.82
CA GLN A 51 4.47 4.40 10.16
C GLN A 51 3.70 5.65 10.59
N ALA A 52 2.64 5.51 11.40
CA ALA A 52 2.06 4.24 11.89
C ALA A 52 0.95 3.67 10.98
N ASP A 53 0.36 4.53 10.15
CA ASP A 53 -0.85 4.28 9.35
C ASP A 53 -0.78 5.14 8.07
N ALA A 54 0.27 4.89 7.27
CA ALA A 54 0.52 5.61 6.03
C ALA A 54 1.05 4.70 4.91
N GLY A 55 1.09 3.38 5.13
CA GLY A 55 1.49 2.41 4.11
C GLY A 55 0.50 2.36 2.95
N HIS A 56 -0.79 2.45 3.24
CA HIS A 56 -1.87 2.44 2.25
C HIS A 56 -1.74 3.57 1.21
N ARG A 57 -1.06 4.68 1.56
CA ARG A 57 -0.81 5.83 0.66
C ARG A 57 0.28 5.54 -0.38
N VAL A 58 1.13 4.56 -0.11
CA VAL A 58 2.24 4.14 -0.98
C VAL A 58 1.79 3.00 -1.88
N PHE A 59 1.19 1.96 -1.29
CA PHE A 59 0.64 0.81 -2.01
C PHE A 59 -0.57 0.21 -1.27
N PRO A 60 -1.52 -0.41 -2.00
CA PRO A 60 -2.67 -1.07 -1.38
C PRO A 60 -2.23 -2.23 -0.48
N SER A 61 -2.64 -2.20 0.79
CA SER A 61 -2.37 -3.25 1.78
C SER A 61 -3.39 -3.22 2.92
N ASN A 62 -3.44 -4.29 3.71
CA ASN A 62 -4.05 -4.24 5.03
C ASN A 62 -3.09 -3.52 5.98
N ASP A 63 -3.22 -2.19 6.10
CA ASP A 63 -2.26 -1.31 6.78
C ASP A 63 -2.41 -1.36 8.31
N HIS A 64 -2.26 -2.55 8.88
CA HIS A 64 -2.38 -2.77 10.32
C HIS A 64 -1.19 -3.58 10.85
N PRO A 65 -0.53 -3.13 11.93
CA PRO A 65 0.72 -3.75 12.40
C PRO A 65 0.55 -5.20 12.91
N SER A 66 -0.68 -5.64 13.18
CA SER A 66 -0.95 -7.01 13.62
C SER A 66 -0.94 -8.03 12.48
N ASP A 67 -1.12 -7.60 11.22
CA ASP A 67 -1.25 -8.50 10.08
C ASP A 67 0.03 -8.52 9.24
N LYS A 68 0.91 -9.47 9.55
CA LYS A 68 2.25 -9.54 8.94
C LYS A 68 2.23 -10.31 7.62
N ALA A 69 3.05 -9.86 6.69
CA ALA A 69 3.24 -10.53 5.40
C ALA A 69 4.72 -10.60 5.00
N TYR A 70 5.05 -11.53 4.11
CA TYR A 70 6.30 -11.50 3.36
C TYR A 70 6.16 -10.54 2.17
N PHE A 71 7.24 -9.83 1.85
CA PHE A 71 7.27 -8.89 0.73
C PHE A 71 8.33 -9.26 -0.31
N THR A 72 8.01 -9.00 -1.57
CA THR A 72 8.98 -9.02 -2.67
C THR A 72 8.76 -7.75 -3.47
N PHE A 73 9.78 -6.90 -3.54
CA PHE A 73 9.73 -5.66 -4.32
C PHE A 73 10.50 -5.84 -5.63
N ARG A 74 9.89 -5.40 -6.73
CA ARG A 74 10.57 -5.22 -8.02
C ARG A 74 10.46 -3.75 -8.36
N ILE A 75 11.59 -3.07 -8.47
CA ILE A 75 11.66 -1.62 -8.63
C ILE A 75 12.26 -1.32 -10.00
N THR A 76 11.62 -0.40 -10.75
CA THR A 76 12.15 0.18 -11.98
C THR A 76 12.31 1.67 -11.73
N ALA A 77 13.47 2.21 -12.07
CA ALA A 77 13.79 3.63 -11.92
C ALA A 77 14.40 4.17 -13.23
N PRO A 78 14.38 5.50 -13.45
CA PRO A 78 15.18 6.14 -14.49
C PRO A 78 16.68 5.91 -14.27
N ASP A 79 17.46 6.11 -15.33
CA ASP A 79 18.93 6.10 -15.29
C ASP A 79 19.51 7.33 -14.56
#